data_AF-A0A0M9DYE1-F1
#
_entry.id   AF-A0A0M9DYE1-F1
#
_cell.length_a   1.000
_cell.length_b   1.000
_cell.length_c   1.000
_cell.angle_alpha   90.00
_cell.angle_beta   90.00
_cell.angle_gamma   90.00
#
_symmetry.space_group_name_H-M   'P 1'
#
loop_
_entity.id
_entity.type
_entity.pdbx_description
1 polymer ?
#
loop_
_entity_poly.entity_id
_entity_poly.type
_entity_poly.pdbx_seq_one_letter_code
_entity_poly.pdbx_strand_id
1 'polypeptide(L)'
;SSLKELKLSTMAKNYEVLVRQALESKWSYDEFLLELTQRELSARSENRLKRRLREAKFPLMKTLENFDYEAAPDLDVRLIQDLKRCEYISQKRNVILLGKSGTGNYRKFLFMERFT
;
A
#
# COMPACT_ATOMS: atom_id res chain seq x y z
N SER A 1 -0.23 1.43 30.64
CA SER A 1 -1.26 2.18 29.88
C SER A 1 -1.92 1.20 28.95
N SER A 2 -3.24 1.03 29.08
CA SER A 2 -4.04 0.04 28.34
C SER A 2 -3.90 0.17 26.81
N LEU A 3 -3.61 1.37 26.30
CA LEU A 3 -3.34 1.60 24.87
C LEU A 3 -2.10 0.87 24.35
N LYS A 4 -1.04 0.74 25.18
CA LYS A 4 0.17 0.01 24.80
C LYS A 4 -0.08 -1.50 24.73
N GLU A 5 -0.88 -2.04 25.65
CA GLU A 5 -1.26 -3.46 25.69
C GLU A 5 -2.13 -3.83 24.47
N LEU A 6 -3.05 -2.94 24.08
CA LEU A 6 -3.87 -3.09 22.87
C LEU A 6 -3.11 -2.82 21.55
N LYS A 7 -1.79 -2.56 21.62
CA LYS A 7 -0.94 -2.23 20.47
C LYS A 7 -1.42 -0.99 19.69
N LEU A 8 -2.04 -0.04 20.37
CA LEU A 8 -2.53 1.22 19.81
C LEU A 8 -1.45 2.30 19.90
N SER A 9 -0.32 2.04 19.24
CA SER A 9 0.90 2.85 19.42
C SER A 9 0.77 4.27 18.88
N THR A 10 -0.04 4.47 17.83
CA THR A 10 -0.24 5.79 17.22
C THR A 10 -1.22 6.60 18.07
N MET A 11 -2.28 5.96 18.59
CA MET A 11 -3.17 6.60 19.57
C MET A 11 -2.40 7.05 20.80
N ALA A 12 -1.59 6.16 21.40
CA ALA A 12 -0.84 6.49 22.60
C ALA A 12 0.12 7.68 22.41
N LYS A 13 0.69 7.84 21.21
CA LYS A 13 1.58 8.98 20.88
C LYS A 13 0.81 10.27 20.62
N ASN A 14 -0.34 10.17 19.95
CA ASN A 14 -1.12 11.35 19.51
C ASN A 14 -2.19 11.77 20.52
N TYR A 15 -2.39 11.00 21.59
CA TYR A 15 -3.47 11.22 22.56
C TYR A 15 -3.47 12.63 23.13
N GLU A 16 -2.36 13.11 23.68
CA GLU A 16 -2.29 14.43 24.30
C GLU A 16 -2.56 15.57 23.31
N VAL A 17 -2.05 15.45 22.09
CA VAL A 17 -2.27 16.44 21.03
C VAL A 17 -3.74 16.47 20.61
N LEU A 18 -4.35 15.30 20.42
CA LEU A 18 -5.75 15.18 20.04
C LEU A 18 -6.70 15.66 21.14
N VAL A 19 -6.38 15.42 22.41
CA VAL A 19 -7.17 15.94 23.53
C VAL A 19 -7.19 17.46 23.51
N ARG A 20 -6.05 18.12 23.27
CA ARG A 20 -6.00 19.59 23.15
C ARG A 20 -6.83 20.08 21.96
N GLN A 21 -6.68 19.45 20.80
CA GLN A 21 -7.46 19.78 19.60
C GLN A 21 -8.96 19.62 19.81
N ALA A 22 -9.38 18.55 20.48
CA ALA A 22 -10.78 18.28 20.79
C ALA A 22 -11.37 19.33 21.75
N LEU A 23 -10.60 19.78 22.74
CA LEU A 23 -11.02 20.83 23.67
C LEU A 23 -11.16 22.18 22.96
N GLU A 24 -10.19 22.55 22.12
CA GLU A 24 -10.23 23.81 21.34
C GLU A 24 -11.36 23.83 20.32
N SER A 25 -11.56 22.71 19.62
CA SER A 25 -12.55 22.57 18.56
C SER A 25 -13.94 22.14 19.06
N LYS A 26 -14.09 21.95 20.38
CA LYS A 26 -15.31 21.47 21.05
C LYS A 26 -15.89 20.19 20.44
N TRP A 27 -15.03 19.22 20.16
CA TRP A 27 -15.46 17.93 19.61
C TRP A 27 -16.36 17.19 20.59
N SER A 28 -17.34 16.49 20.03
CA SER A 28 -18.08 15.49 20.80
C SER A 28 -17.20 14.27 21.10
N TYR A 29 -17.64 13.44 22.05
CA TYR A 29 -16.89 12.23 22.43
C TYR A 29 -16.79 11.23 21.27
N ASP A 30 -17.82 11.14 20.43
CA ASP A 30 -17.85 10.31 19.23
C ASP A 30 -16.88 10.83 18.15
N GLU A 31 -16.83 12.14 17.90
CA GLU A 31 -15.86 12.74 16.98
C GLU A 31 -14.41 12.49 17.43
N PHE A 32 -14.15 12.66 18.73
CA PHE A 32 -12.83 12.40 19.29
C PHE A 32 -12.39 10.94 19.14
N LEU A 33 -13.29 9.99 19.46
CA LEU A 33 -12.99 8.56 19.33
C LEU A 33 -12.79 8.16 17.86
N LEU A 34 -13.63 8.69 16.96
CA LEU A 34 -13.51 8.44 15.53
C LEU A 34 -12.16 8.91 14.99
N GLU A 35 -11.75 10.14 15.30
CA GLU A 35 -10.47 10.68 14.84
C GLU A 35 -9.28 9.86 15.39
N LEU A 36 -9.30 9.51 16.67
CA LEU A 36 -8.26 8.69 17.29
C LEU A 36 -8.08 7.35 16.59
N THR A 37 -9.20 6.66 16.35
CA THR A 37 -9.20 5.33 15.70
C THR A 37 -8.80 5.44 14.23
N GLN A 38 -9.22 6.50 13.53
CA GLN A 38 -8.88 6.74 12.15
C GLN A 38 -7.37 6.98 11.96
N ARG A 39 -6.74 7.77 12.84
CA ARG A 39 -5.27 7.96 12.82
C ARG A 39 -4.51 6.66 13.06
N GLU A 40 -4.99 5.80 13.95
CA GLU A 40 -4.37 4.48 14.18
C GLU A 40 -4.48 3.58 12.95
N LEU A 41 -5.66 3.51 12.34
CA LEU A 41 -5.89 2.70 11.14
C LEU A 41 -5.04 3.17 9.96
N SER A 42 -4.97 4.47 9.72
CA SER A 42 -4.12 5.08 8.69
C SER A 42 -2.65 4.74 8.91
N ALA A 43 -2.12 4.95 10.12
CA ALA A 43 -0.73 4.63 10.44
C ALA A 43 -0.43 3.12 10.31
N ARG A 44 -1.36 2.24 10.70
CA ARG A 44 -1.22 0.79 10.49
C ARG A 44 -1.20 0.44 9.01
N SER A 45 -2.04 1.07 8.19
CA SER A 45 -2.08 0.84 6.75
C SER A 45 -0.77 1.24 6.08
N GLU A 46 -0.23 2.41 6.41
CA GLU A 46 1.05 2.91 5.90
C GLU A 46 2.22 2.04 6.34
N ASN A 47 2.26 1.63 7.61
CA ASN A 47 3.32 0.77 8.11
C ASN A 47 3.29 -0.61 7.45
N ARG A 48 2.10 -1.17 7.20
CA ARG A 48 1.95 -2.41 6.42
C ARG A 48 2.47 -2.24 4.99
N LEU A 49 2.14 -1.13 4.33
CA LEU A 49 2.64 -0.83 2.98
C LEU A 49 4.16 -0.69 2.97
N LYS A 50 4.73 0.13 3.85
CA LYS A 50 6.19 0.33 3.98
C LYS A 50 6.92 -0.99 4.24
N ARG A 51 6.35 -1.84 5.11
CA ARG A 51 6.91 -3.18 5.39
C ARG A 51 6.91 -4.05 4.14
N ARG A 52 5.77 -4.16 3.43
CA ARG A 52 5.66 -4.95 2.19
C ARG A 52 6.65 -4.48 1.11
N LEU A 53 6.79 -3.16 0.93
CA LEU A 53 7.75 -2.59 -0.01
C LEU A 53 9.20 -2.95 0.35
N ARG A 54 9.54 -2.90 1.64
CA ARG A 54 10.87 -3.29 2.14
C ARG A 54 11.12 -4.79 1.95
N GLU A 55 10.14 -5.63 2.24
CA GLU A 55 10.21 -7.09 2.10
C GLU A 55 10.34 -7.53 0.64
N ALA A 56 9.73 -6.80 -0.30
CA ALA A 56 9.84 -7.09 -1.73
C ALA A 56 11.26 -6.92 -2.29
N LYS A 57 12.14 -6.18 -1.58
CA LYS A 57 13.57 -6.02 -1.92
C LYS A 57 13.78 -5.65 -3.41
N PHE A 58 12.97 -4.73 -3.93
CA PHE A 58 13.13 -4.25 -5.29
C PHE A 58 14.48 -3.54 -5.44
N PRO A 59 15.36 -3.93 -6.39
CA PRO A 59 16.67 -3.33 -6.56
C PRO A 59 16.60 -1.87 -7.06
N LEU A 60 15.53 -1.51 -7.76
CA LEU A 60 15.15 -0.13 -8.08
C LEU A 60 13.64 0.02 -7.94
N MET A 61 13.18 1.15 -7.37
CA MET A 61 11.76 1.53 -7.47
C MET A 61 11.49 2.03 -8.89
N LYS A 62 10.93 1.15 -9.71
CA LYS A 62 10.36 1.51 -11.02
C LYS A 62 8.85 1.53 -10.89
N THR A 63 8.25 2.69 -11.11
CA THR A 63 6.81 2.83 -11.26
C THR A 63 6.43 2.62 -12.72
N LEU A 64 5.20 2.16 -12.96
CA LEU A 64 4.67 2.01 -14.32
C LEU A 64 4.53 3.36 -15.05
N GLU A 65 4.48 4.47 -14.31
CA GLU A 65 4.46 5.83 -14.84
C GLU A 65 5.78 6.22 -15.53
N ASN A 66 6.89 5.68 -15.05
CA ASN A 66 8.22 5.92 -15.61
C ASN A 66 8.62 4.82 -16.60
N PHE A 67 7.67 3.99 -17.05
CA PHE A 67 7.94 2.93 -18.01
C PHE A 67 7.98 3.52 -19.42
N ASP A 68 9.09 3.32 -20.12
CA ASP A 68 9.25 3.71 -21.51
C ASP A 68 8.61 2.65 -22.43
N TYR A 69 7.43 2.96 -22.96
CA TYR A 69 6.70 2.07 -23.87
C TYR A 69 7.38 1.96 -25.24
N GLU A 70 8.17 2.95 -25.66
CA GLU A 70 8.92 2.90 -26.92
C GLU A 70 10.05 1.85 -26.87
N ALA A 71 10.58 1.59 -25.66
CA ALA A 71 11.55 0.52 -25.43
C ALA A 71 10.94 -0.89 -25.54
N ALA A 72 9.61 -1.02 -25.65
CA ALA A 72 8.90 -2.29 -25.75
C ALA A 72 7.78 -2.21 -26.83
N PRO A 73 8.13 -2.12 -28.12
CA PRO A 73 7.17 -1.88 -29.20
C PRO A 73 6.15 -3.01 -29.39
N ASP A 74 6.48 -4.24 -28.98
CA ASP A 74 5.58 -5.40 -29.04
C ASP A 74 4.60 -5.46 -27.85
N LEU A 75 4.67 -4.52 -26.91
CA LEU A 75 3.84 -4.52 -25.71
C LEU A 75 2.46 -3.92 -25.98
N ASP A 76 1.41 -4.68 -25.70
CA ASP A 76 0.04 -4.15 -25.75
C ASP A 76 -0.19 -3.17 -24.58
N VAL A 77 -0.10 -1.87 -24.89
CA VAL A 77 -0.32 -0.78 -23.94
C VAL A 77 -1.72 -0.85 -23.32
N ARG A 78 -2.74 -1.30 -24.06
CA ARG A 78 -4.12 -1.42 -23.53
C ARG A 78 -4.18 -2.47 -22.44
N LEU A 79 -3.58 -3.64 -22.69
CA LEU A 79 -3.48 -4.70 -21.70
C LEU A 79 -2.77 -4.24 -20.42
N ILE A 80 -1.67 -3.49 -20.55
CA ILE A 80 -0.94 -2.95 -19.40
C ILE A 80 -1.77 -1.92 -18.62
N GLN A 81 -2.53 -1.07 -19.31
CA GLN A 81 -3.45 -0.13 -18.66
C GLN A 81 -4.58 -0.86 -17.90
N ASP A 82 -5.10 -1.95 -18.46
CA ASP A 82 -6.11 -2.78 -17.80
C ASP A 82 -5.52 -3.49 -16.57
N LEU A 83 -4.32 -4.05 -16.70
CA LEU A 83 -3.60 -4.66 -15.58
C LEU A 83 -3.26 -3.63 -14.47
N LYS A 84 -3.01 -2.36 -14.82
CA LYS A 84 -2.78 -1.28 -13.84
C LYS A 84 -3.97 -1.11 -12.87
N ARG A 85 -5.19 -1.46 -13.29
CA ARG A 85 -6.40 -1.37 -12.45
C ARG A 85 -6.48 -2.47 -11.39
N CYS A 86 -5.64 -3.50 -11.48
CA CYS A 86 -5.58 -4.60 -10.53
C CYS A 86 -6.91 -5.38 -10.34
N GLU A 87 -7.84 -5.31 -11.29
CA GLU A 87 -9.13 -6.03 -11.23
C GLU A 87 -8.95 -7.56 -11.24
N TYR A 88 -7.85 -8.06 -11.80
CA TYR A 88 -7.51 -9.47 -11.74
C TYR A 88 -7.32 -9.99 -10.30
N ILE A 89 -6.95 -9.11 -9.35
CA ILE A 89 -6.80 -9.48 -7.93
C ILE A 89 -8.17 -9.81 -7.32
N SER A 90 -9.16 -8.92 -7.51
CA SER A 90 -10.52 -9.14 -6.99
C SER A 90 -11.20 -10.34 -7.64
N GLN A 91 -10.93 -10.55 -8.93
CA GLN A 91 -11.44 -11.67 -9.71
C GLN A 91 -10.66 -12.98 -9.52
N LYS A 92 -9.59 -12.97 -8.70
CA LYS A 92 -8.71 -14.12 -8.46
C LYS A 92 -8.14 -14.73 -9.75
N ARG A 93 -7.84 -13.89 -10.74
CA ARG A 93 -7.20 -14.27 -12.00
C ARG A 93 -5.68 -14.12 -11.88
N ASN A 94 -4.96 -15.13 -12.35
CA ASN A 94 -3.51 -15.11 -12.37
C ASN A 94 -2.99 -14.36 -13.61
N VAL A 95 -1.96 -13.55 -13.43
CA VAL A 95 -1.27 -12.82 -14.50
C VAL A 95 0.16 -13.33 -14.58
N ILE A 96 0.57 -13.79 -15.76
CA ILE A 96 1.92 -14.31 -16.00
C ILE A 96 2.58 -13.40 -17.04
N LEU A 97 3.70 -12.78 -16.65
CA LEU A 97 4.51 -11.96 -17.54
C LEU A 97 5.65 -12.81 -18.12
N LEU A 98 5.63 -12.99 -19.44
CA LEU A 98 6.65 -13.75 -20.18
C LEU A 98 7.36 -12.80 -21.15
N GLY A 99 8.68 -12.82 -21.16
CA GLY A 99 9.49 -11.98 -22.04
C GLY A 99 10.95 -12.41 -22.02
N LYS A 100 11.69 -12.02 -23.06
CA LYS A 100 13.13 -12.29 -23.19
C LYS A 100 13.89 -11.68 -22.00
N SER A 101 15.03 -12.25 -21.66
CA SER A 101 15.88 -11.71 -20.59
C SER A 101 16.30 -10.29 -20.94
N GLY A 102 16.14 -9.34 -20.01
CA GLY A 102 16.52 -7.94 -20.21
C GLY A 102 15.37 -6.97 -20.55
N THR A 103 14.15 -7.45 -20.84
CA THR A 103 12.99 -6.59 -21.17
C THR A 103 12.27 -6.00 -19.94
N GLY A 104 12.96 -5.92 -18.79
CA GLY A 104 12.35 -5.40 -17.55
C GLY A 104 11.49 -6.41 -16.77
N ASN A 105 11.47 -7.69 -17.14
CA ASN A 105 11.05 -8.77 -16.24
C ASN A 105 12.08 -8.92 -15.11
N TYR A 106 12.01 -8.06 -14.11
CA TYR A 106 12.93 -8.08 -12.99
C TYR A 106 12.63 -9.32 -12.12
N ARG A 107 13.45 -10.35 -12.34
CA ARG A 107 13.41 -11.74 -11.82
C ARG A 107 12.38 -12.64 -12.52
N LYS A 108 12.93 -13.69 -13.16
CA LYS A 108 12.24 -14.90 -13.63
C LYS A 108 11.05 -15.24 -12.73
N PHE A 109 9.85 -15.22 -13.31
CA PHE A 109 8.56 -15.56 -12.71
C PHE A 109 8.12 -14.63 -11.57
N LEU A 110 7.53 -13.48 -11.93
CA LEU A 110 6.59 -12.81 -11.02
C LEU A 110 5.30 -13.66 -10.96
N PHE A 111 5.32 -14.74 -10.19
CA PHE A 111 4.13 -15.46 -9.81
C PHE A 111 3.43 -14.60 -8.74
N MET A 112 2.36 -13.86 -9.12
CA MET A 112 1.45 -13.29 -8.13
C MET A 112 0.52 -14.39 -7.59
N GLU A 113 1.09 -15.36 -6.88
CA GLU A 113 0.30 -16.29 -6.07
C GLU A 113 0.09 -15.74 -4.66
N ARG A 114 -1.05 -16.10 -4.08
CA ARG A 114 -1.52 -15.70 -2.75
C ARG A 114 -0.42 -15.82 -1.69
N PHE A 115 -0.09 -14.71 -1.02
CA PHE A 115 0.19 -14.78 0.41
C PHE A 115 -1.17 -14.78 1.11
N THR A 116 -1.64 -15.97 1.47
CA THR A 116 -2.74 -16.14 2.43
C THR A 116 -2.22 -15.79 3.82
#